data_AF-A0A1B3WQU1-F1
#
_entry.id   AF-A0A1B3WQU1-F1
#
_cell.length_a   1.000
_cell.length_b   1.000
_cell.length_c   1.000
_cell.angle_alpha   90.00
_cell.angle_beta   90.00
_cell.angle_gamma   90.00
#
_symmetry.space_group_name_H-M   'P 1'
#
loop_
_entity.id
_entity.type
_entity.pdbx_description
1 polymer ?
#
loop_
_entity_poly.entity_id
_entity_poly.type
_entity_poly.pdbx_seq_one_letter_code
_entity_poly.pdbx_strand_id
1 'polypeptide(L)'
;MTNLNDFLKRSWKTIVIVFVFAGILLIGLVIYDDYGIAYDETIERTTTFVNLKYILETIHPQIRLPEVFDEIPDLAEWKDRYYGVAVQLPAAMIEWMTGFKFSQFTIYRIRHLWIFLQFYAALIFFFLLLRRRFASVRTAIIGVLLLWLSPRIFSDAFYNIKDLPFLSWIVISLYFMFRWLENRLRRYLILFSIVSAVAINIRIVGGMLIAVAVGILISQLLRKEKLPKTVVAEALTIFFVSAAVWILITPLAWKNPILVLGDTLRTFSSYPHYTRELYFGKRYLNTQLPWHYLPIWIGITTPVLVIFSFLACLLWETGTFVWRFFNGDKPRNIAGSTIQKSFDRGILALIFIPILFTILFHSPIYNGWRHFYFAYPWIVYFAVDWIDRLSKSRFSFVRAAIFSLVGMSLIYNASWIIRVHPYQFIYFNEVFPRNIRTGFEKDY
;
A
#
# COMPACT_ATOMS: atom_id res chain seq x y z
N MET A 1 21.03 -35.43 -19.27
CA MET A 1 19.61 -35.05 -19.45
C MET A 1 19.03 -34.27 -18.26
N THR A 2 19.44 -34.55 -17.01
CA THR A 2 19.02 -33.81 -15.78
C THR A 2 19.40 -32.32 -15.80
N ASN A 3 20.62 -31.96 -16.21
CA ASN A 3 21.06 -30.55 -16.29
C ASN A 3 20.28 -29.72 -17.34
N LEU A 4 19.89 -30.32 -18.46
CA LEU A 4 19.13 -29.61 -19.50
C LEU A 4 17.69 -29.35 -19.05
N ASN A 5 17.04 -30.31 -18.39
CA ASN A 5 15.68 -30.14 -17.88
C ASN A 5 15.59 -29.10 -16.76
N ASP A 6 16.59 -29.04 -15.88
CA ASP A 6 16.63 -28.02 -14.82
C ASP A 6 16.97 -26.63 -15.36
N PHE A 7 17.87 -26.55 -16.36
CA PHE A 7 18.13 -25.32 -17.09
C PHE A 7 16.85 -24.82 -17.79
N LEU A 8 16.16 -25.67 -18.55
CA LEU A 8 14.92 -25.32 -19.25
C LEU A 8 13.82 -24.88 -18.27
N LYS A 9 13.63 -25.57 -17.15
CA LYS A 9 12.65 -25.17 -16.11
C LYS A 9 13.00 -23.83 -15.47
N ARG A 10 14.28 -23.55 -15.24
CA ARG A 10 14.73 -22.27 -14.68
C ARG A 10 14.54 -21.14 -15.69
N SER A 11 14.93 -21.36 -16.94
CA SER A 11 14.76 -20.42 -18.04
C SER A 11 13.29 -20.10 -18.30
N TRP A 12 12.40 -21.10 -18.31
CA TRP A 12 10.96 -20.88 -18.44
C TRP A 12 10.38 -19.98 -17.35
N LYS A 13 10.72 -20.23 -16.07
CA LYS A 13 10.25 -19.39 -14.96
C LYS A 13 10.71 -17.95 -15.13
N THR A 14 11.96 -17.72 -15.55
CA THR A 14 12.48 -16.38 -15.82
C THR A 14 11.73 -15.71 -16.96
N ILE A 15 11.50 -16.41 -18.08
CA ILE A 15 10.77 -15.89 -19.24
C ILE A 15 9.36 -15.46 -18.84
N VAL A 16 8.62 -16.29 -18.09
CA VAL A 16 7.26 -15.96 -17.64
C VAL A 16 7.27 -14.73 -16.74
N ILE A 17 8.24 -14.60 -15.81
CA ILE A 17 8.35 -13.42 -14.95
C ILE A 17 8.58 -12.17 -15.81
N VAL A 18 9.55 -12.21 -16.73
CA VAL A 18 9.87 -11.08 -17.61
C VAL A 18 8.66 -10.69 -18.45
N PHE A 19 7.97 -11.66 -19.04
CA PHE A 19 6.80 -11.41 -19.89
C PHE A 19 5.64 -10.78 -19.11
N VAL A 20 5.34 -11.26 -17.89
CA VAL A 20 4.28 -10.68 -17.05
C VAL A 20 4.60 -9.23 -16.68
N PHE A 21 5.81 -8.96 -16.21
CA PHE A 21 6.19 -7.59 -15.80
C PHE A 21 6.34 -6.65 -16.99
N ALA A 22 6.92 -7.10 -18.10
CA ALA A 22 6.97 -6.32 -19.33
C ALA A 22 5.57 -6.03 -19.87
N GLY A 23 4.64 -6.98 -19.79
CA GLY A 23 3.24 -6.79 -20.17
C GLY A 23 2.53 -5.75 -19.30
N ILE A 24 2.70 -5.82 -17.97
CA ILE A 24 2.14 -4.82 -17.05
C ILE A 24 2.71 -3.42 -17.36
N LEU A 25 4.03 -3.32 -17.55
CA LEU A 25 4.69 -2.06 -17.88
C LEU A 25 4.18 -1.49 -19.21
N LEU A 26 4.13 -2.32 -20.26
CA LEU A 26 3.64 -1.91 -21.58
C LEU A 26 2.19 -1.41 -21.51
N ILE A 27 1.31 -2.14 -20.82
CA ILE A 27 -0.09 -1.73 -20.65
C ILE A 27 -0.15 -0.37 -19.97
N GLY A 28 0.56 -0.19 -18.85
CA GLY A 28 0.55 1.10 -18.15
C GLY A 28 1.12 2.24 -18.98
N LEU A 29 2.17 2.01 -19.77
CA LEU A 29 2.74 3.01 -20.69
C LEU A 29 1.78 3.40 -21.84
N VAL A 30 0.83 2.54 -22.19
CA VAL A 30 -0.16 2.81 -23.24
C VAL A 30 -1.38 3.56 -22.71
N ILE A 31 -1.78 3.34 -21.44
CA ILE A 31 -3.07 3.82 -20.91
C ILE A 31 -2.94 4.91 -19.84
N TYR A 32 -1.72 5.34 -19.49
CA TYR A 32 -1.52 6.29 -18.38
C TYR A 32 -2.19 7.65 -18.61
N ASP A 33 -2.45 8.02 -19.87
CA ASP A 33 -3.07 9.28 -20.27
C ASP A 33 -4.57 9.19 -20.55
N ASP A 34 -5.18 8.01 -20.37
CA ASP A 34 -6.62 7.80 -20.56
C ASP A 34 -7.48 8.36 -19.43
N TYR A 35 -6.89 8.63 -18.26
CA TYR A 35 -7.59 9.11 -17.07
C TYR A 35 -7.72 10.64 -17.06
N GLY A 36 -8.83 11.12 -16.51
CA GLY A 36 -9.04 12.55 -16.23
C GLY A 36 -8.18 13.04 -15.06
N ILE A 37 -8.26 14.34 -14.79
CA ILE A 37 -7.57 14.96 -13.65
C ILE A 37 -8.44 14.80 -12.40
N ALA A 38 -7.91 14.12 -11.39
CA ALA A 38 -8.59 13.97 -10.12
C ALA A 38 -8.57 15.26 -9.29
N TYR A 39 -9.59 15.44 -8.44
CA TYR A 39 -9.74 16.62 -7.59
C TYR A 39 -8.49 16.92 -6.75
N ASP A 40 -7.96 15.91 -6.05
CA ASP A 40 -6.78 16.07 -5.18
C ASP A 40 -5.51 16.46 -5.95
N GLU A 41 -5.37 16.09 -7.23
CA GLU A 41 -4.11 16.30 -7.95
C GLU A 41 -3.75 17.78 -8.09
N THR A 42 -4.75 18.64 -8.25
CA THR A 42 -4.56 20.10 -8.32
C THR A 42 -4.04 20.66 -6.99
N ILE A 43 -4.66 20.26 -5.87
CA ILE A 43 -4.30 20.70 -4.51
C ILE A 43 -2.92 20.16 -4.12
N GLU A 44 -2.63 18.91 -4.45
CA GLU A 44 -1.37 18.22 -4.17
C GLU A 44 -0.22 18.79 -5.02
N ARG A 45 -0.47 19.19 -6.27
CA ARG A 45 0.50 19.93 -7.10
C ARG A 45 0.87 21.26 -6.45
N THR A 46 -0.12 22.06 -6.01
CA THR A 46 0.14 23.32 -5.31
C THR A 46 0.93 23.10 -4.01
N THR A 47 0.55 22.10 -3.22
CA THR A 47 1.28 21.74 -1.98
C THR A 47 2.73 21.32 -2.27
N THR A 48 2.95 20.61 -3.39
CA THR A 48 4.30 20.26 -3.86
C THR A 48 5.11 21.51 -4.24
N PHE A 49 4.49 22.49 -4.90
CA PHE A 49 5.15 23.75 -5.25
C PHE A 49 5.48 24.62 -4.04
N VAL A 50 4.60 24.70 -3.05
CA VAL A 50 4.88 25.39 -1.78
C VAL A 50 6.13 24.81 -1.11
N ASN A 51 6.25 23.48 -1.07
CA ASN A 51 7.44 22.82 -0.53
C ASN A 51 8.68 23.04 -1.42
N LEU A 52 8.54 22.97 -2.75
CA LEU A 52 9.64 23.21 -3.67
C LEU A 52 10.18 24.64 -3.56
N LYS A 53 9.29 25.65 -3.49
CA LYS A 53 9.62 27.06 -3.24
C LYS A 53 10.50 27.18 -1.99
N TYR A 54 10.03 26.65 -0.87
CA TYR A 54 10.74 26.67 0.40
C TYR A 54 12.11 25.96 0.32
N ILE A 55 12.19 24.81 -0.34
CA ILE A 55 13.45 24.07 -0.53
C ILE A 55 14.44 24.93 -1.34
N LEU A 56 14.02 25.51 -2.45
CA LEU A 56 14.87 26.30 -3.35
C LEU A 56 15.38 27.57 -2.66
N GLU A 57 14.51 28.31 -1.97
CA GLU A 57 14.89 29.52 -1.23
C GLU A 57 15.81 29.20 -0.04
N THR A 58 15.62 28.05 0.62
CA THR A 58 16.50 27.63 1.73
C THR A 58 17.89 27.23 1.24
N ILE A 59 17.98 26.48 0.13
CA ILE A 59 19.26 25.99 -0.42
C ILE A 59 20.01 27.09 -1.17
N HIS A 60 19.30 27.97 -1.87
CA HIS A 60 19.86 29.05 -2.67
C HIS A 60 19.11 30.37 -2.41
N PRO A 61 19.41 31.09 -1.32
CA PRO A 61 18.66 32.28 -0.91
C PRO A 61 18.62 33.44 -1.91
N GLN A 62 19.54 33.48 -2.87
CA GLN A 62 19.59 34.49 -3.93
C GLN A 62 18.94 34.02 -5.25
N ILE A 63 18.23 32.88 -5.24
CA ILE A 63 17.61 32.35 -6.46
C ILE A 63 16.48 33.27 -6.89
N ARG A 64 16.45 33.65 -8.17
CA ARG A 64 15.29 34.29 -8.76
C ARG A 64 14.33 33.19 -9.21
N LEU A 65 13.22 33.03 -8.50
CA LEU A 65 12.18 32.08 -8.87
C LEU A 65 11.43 32.57 -10.11
N PRO A 66 10.94 31.65 -10.98
CA PRO A 66 10.02 31.97 -12.07
C PRO A 66 8.70 32.53 -11.56
N GLU A 67 8.02 33.32 -12.40
CA GLU A 67 6.74 33.99 -12.10
C GLU A 67 5.64 33.04 -11.59
N VAL A 68 5.70 31.75 -11.97
CA VAL A 68 4.79 30.70 -11.44
C VAL A 68 4.79 30.62 -9.91
N PHE A 69 5.86 31.03 -9.24
CA PHE A 69 5.97 31.02 -7.78
C PHE A 69 5.47 32.30 -7.10
N ASP A 70 5.15 33.35 -7.85
CA ASP A 70 4.70 34.63 -7.29
C ASP A 70 3.36 34.47 -6.55
N GLU A 71 2.49 33.60 -7.06
CA GLU A 71 1.20 33.26 -6.45
C GLU A 71 1.28 32.10 -5.44
N ILE A 72 2.46 31.46 -5.29
CA ILE A 72 2.64 30.32 -4.40
C ILE A 72 2.90 30.81 -2.97
N PRO A 73 2.04 30.46 -2.00
CA PRO A 73 2.15 30.94 -0.63
C PRO A 73 3.34 30.32 0.10
N ASP A 74 3.72 30.94 1.21
CA ASP A 74 4.80 30.43 2.05
C ASP A 74 4.39 29.17 2.81
N LEU A 75 5.34 28.24 2.96
CA LEU A 75 5.10 26.94 3.60
C LEU A 75 4.58 27.06 5.04
N ALA A 76 4.99 28.09 5.78
CA ALA A 76 4.51 28.32 7.14
C ALA A 76 3.01 28.68 7.20
N GLU A 77 2.49 29.34 6.16
CA GLU A 77 1.11 29.85 6.10
C GLU A 77 0.16 28.91 5.33
N TRP A 78 0.71 28.00 4.53
CA TRP A 78 -0.07 27.08 3.73
C TRP A 78 -0.97 26.16 4.58
N LYS A 79 -2.26 26.09 4.23
CA LYS A 79 -3.26 25.29 4.97
C LYS A 79 -2.91 23.80 5.05
N ASP A 80 -2.28 23.27 4.01
CA ASP A 80 -1.95 21.85 3.85
C ASP A 80 -0.46 21.57 4.16
N ARG A 81 0.22 22.49 4.87
CA ARG A 81 1.66 22.42 5.21
C ARG A 81 2.11 21.15 5.94
N TYR A 82 1.21 20.47 6.63
CA TYR A 82 1.50 19.23 7.36
C TYR A 82 1.42 17.97 6.48
N TYR A 83 0.97 18.08 5.23
CA TYR A 83 1.02 16.97 4.27
C TYR A 83 2.42 16.84 3.67
N GLY A 84 2.95 15.61 3.67
CA GLY A 84 4.22 15.34 3.04
C GLY A 84 4.08 15.08 1.54
N VAL A 85 5.00 15.65 0.78
CA VAL A 85 5.01 15.66 -0.69
C VAL A 85 6.29 15.06 -1.27
N ALA A 86 7.11 14.39 -0.45
CA ALA A 86 8.46 13.96 -0.86
C ALA A 86 8.45 13.10 -2.13
N VAL A 87 7.48 12.19 -2.23
CA VAL A 87 7.33 11.31 -3.40
C VAL A 87 6.73 12.02 -4.61
N GLN A 88 6.16 13.22 -4.45
CA GLN A 88 5.61 14.01 -5.54
C GLN A 88 6.64 15.02 -6.10
N LEU A 89 7.67 15.35 -5.33
CA LEU A 89 8.74 16.27 -5.74
C LEU A 89 9.38 15.92 -7.08
N PRO A 90 9.67 14.65 -7.43
CA PRO A 90 10.26 14.33 -8.74
C PRO A 90 9.43 14.83 -9.93
N ALA A 91 8.10 14.78 -9.85
CA ALA A 91 7.23 15.32 -10.90
C ALA A 91 7.35 16.84 -10.99
N ALA A 92 7.35 17.55 -9.86
CA ALA A 92 7.53 19.00 -9.83
C ALA A 92 8.94 19.43 -10.28
N MET A 93 9.97 18.62 -10.02
CA MET A 93 11.33 18.87 -10.53
C MET A 93 11.40 18.80 -12.05
N ILE A 94 10.63 17.91 -12.69
CA ILE A 94 10.53 17.88 -14.17
C ILE A 94 9.91 19.19 -14.69
N GLU A 95 8.87 19.69 -14.03
CA GLU A 95 8.26 20.99 -14.38
C GLU A 95 9.27 22.14 -14.22
N TRP A 96 10.04 22.15 -13.12
CA TRP A 96 11.12 23.11 -12.90
C TRP A 96 12.22 23.04 -13.98
N MET A 97 12.73 21.85 -14.28
CA MET A 97 13.81 21.64 -15.26
C MET A 97 13.39 22.01 -16.69
N THR A 98 12.09 21.98 -16.98
CA THR A 98 11.54 22.35 -18.29
C THR A 98 11.13 23.82 -18.35
N GLY A 99 11.36 24.58 -17.28
CA GLY A 99 10.99 25.99 -17.17
C GLY A 99 9.49 26.21 -17.24
N PHE A 100 8.69 25.27 -16.74
CA PHE A 100 7.22 25.32 -16.73
C PHE A 100 6.57 25.52 -18.11
N LYS A 101 7.24 25.08 -19.18
CA LYS A 101 6.77 25.24 -20.57
C LYS A 101 5.70 24.23 -20.98
N PHE A 102 5.48 23.18 -20.20
CA PHE A 102 4.50 22.16 -20.51
C PHE A 102 3.07 22.63 -20.25
N SER A 103 2.14 22.16 -21.09
CA SER A 103 0.71 22.36 -20.86
C SER A 103 0.26 21.61 -19.59
N GLN A 104 -0.82 22.07 -18.97
CA GLN A 104 -1.43 21.41 -17.81
C GLN A 104 -1.70 19.92 -18.09
N PHE A 105 -2.25 19.58 -19.25
CA PHE A 105 -2.47 18.19 -19.66
C PHE A 105 -1.19 17.35 -19.65
N THR A 106 -0.08 17.90 -20.16
CA THR A 106 1.20 17.17 -20.18
C THR A 106 1.72 16.93 -18.76
N ILE A 107 1.54 17.89 -17.87
CA ILE A 107 1.97 17.80 -16.47
C ILE A 107 1.21 16.69 -15.73
N TYR A 108 -0.12 16.66 -15.84
CA TYR A 108 -0.92 15.62 -15.18
C TYR A 108 -0.64 14.23 -15.77
N ARG A 109 -0.42 14.12 -17.08
CA ARG A 109 0.05 12.87 -17.71
C ARG A 109 1.39 12.38 -17.13
N ILE A 110 2.35 13.27 -16.92
CA ILE A 110 3.64 12.92 -16.27
C ILE A 110 3.39 12.43 -14.85
N ARG A 111 2.49 13.09 -14.10
CA ARG A 111 2.10 12.67 -12.75
C ARG A 111 1.43 11.30 -12.75
N HIS A 112 0.54 11.03 -13.71
CA HIS A 112 -0.09 9.72 -13.83
C HIS A 112 0.92 8.60 -14.08
N LEU A 113 1.84 8.84 -15.02
CA LEU A 113 2.93 7.91 -15.28
C LEU A 113 3.78 7.71 -14.02
N TRP A 114 4.07 8.77 -13.28
CA TRP A 114 4.85 8.69 -12.04
C TRP A 114 4.16 7.89 -10.94
N ILE A 115 2.84 8.01 -10.77
CA ILE A 115 2.05 7.18 -9.84
C ILE A 115 2.14 5.71 -10.28
N PHE A 116 1.92 5.45 -11.57
CA PHE A 116 1.98 4.09 -12.12
C PHE A 116 3.36 3.46 -11.93
N LEU A 117 4.46 4.20 -12.18
CA LEU A 117 5.82 3.68 -12.02
C LEU A 117 6.13 3.32 -10.56
N GLN A 118 5.63 4.09 -9.60
CA GLN A 118 5.76 3.75 -8.17
C GLN A 118 4.98 2.47 -7.84
N PHE A 119 3.76 2.32 -8.36
CA PHE A 119 2.96 1.12 -8.15
C PHE A 119 3.57 -0.11 -8.85
N TYR A 120 4.09 0.05 -10.07
CA TYR A 120 4.81 -0.98 -10.79
C TYR A 120 6.04 -1.47 -10.00
N ALA A 121 6.81 -0.56 -9.43
CA ALA A 121 7.91 -0.93 -8.54
C ALA A 121 7.40 -1.74 -7.33
N ALA A 122 6.30 -1.31 -6.70
CA ALA A 122 5.68 -2.05 -5.60
C ALA A 122 5.23 -3.46 -6.02
N LEU A 123 4.69 -3.67 -7.23
CA LEU A 123 4.35 -5.00 -7.74
C LEU A 123 5.58 -5.92 -7.83
N ILE A 124 6.75 -5.38 -8.21
CA ILE A 124 8.01 -6.14 -8.22
C ILE A 124 8.39 -6.54 -6.79
N PHE A 125 8.35 -5.60 -5.83
CA PHE A 125 8.67 -5.91 -4.43
C PHE A 125 7.68 -6.88 -3.79
N PHE A 126 6.39 -6.77 -4.14
CA PHE A 126 5.35 -7.70 -3.73
C PHE A 126 5.63 -9.10 -4.29
N PHE A 127 5.96 -9.23 -5.57
CA PHE A 127 6.38 -10.50 -6.17
C PHE A 127 7.57 -11.12 -5.43
N LEU A 128 8.60 -10.32 -5.15
CA LEU A 128 9.80 -10.79 -4.45
C LEU A 128 9.48 -11.26 -3.03
N LEU A 129 8.54 -10.59 -2.34
CA LEU A 129 8.03 -10.98 -1.03
C LEU A 129 7.28 -12.32 -1.12
N LEU A 130 6.25 -12.40 -1.98
CA LEU A 130 5.43 -13.60 -2.14
C LEU A 130 6.26 -14.81 -2.57
N ARG A 131 7.22 -14.63 -3.48
CA ARG A 131 8.11 -15.70 -3.94
C ARG A 131 8.92 -16.29 -2.80
N ARG A 132 9.38 -15.45 -1.86
CA ARG A 132 10.10 -15.91 -0.66
C ARG A 132 9.17 -16.57 0.34
N ARG A 133 8.01 -15.97 0.60
CA ARG A 133 7.02 -16.50 1.55
C ARG A 133 6.47 -17.87 1.15
N PHE A 134 6.17 -18.07 -0.13
CA PHE A 134 5.49 -19.27 -0.63
C PHE A 134 6.43 -20.25 -1.35
N ALA A 135 7.70 -19.88 -1.54
CA ALA A 135 8.70 -20.65 -2.29
C ALA A 135 8.22 -21.06 -3.70
N SER A 136 7.34 -20.26 -4.31
CA SER A 136 6.66 -20.59 -5.56
C SER A 136 6.53 -19.36 -6.46
N VAL A 137 7.13 -19.43 -7.65
CA VAL A 137 7.01 -18.37 -8.67
C VAL A 137 5.57 -18.24 -9.15
N ARG A 138 4.86 -19.37 -9.32
CA ARG A 138 3.47 -19.37 -9.78
C ARG A 138 2.55 -18.67 -8.78
N THR A 139 2.68 -19.03 -7.51
CA THR A 139 1.91 -18.43 -6.41
C THR A 139 2.18 -16.93 -6.32
N ALA A 140 3.44 -16.52 -6.47
CA ALA A 140 3.82 -15.11 -6.48
C ALA A 140 3.22 -14.33 -7.67
N ILE A 141 3.26 -14.90 -8.88
CA ILE A 141 2.63 -14.29 -10.07
C ILE A 141 1.11 -14.18 -9.87
N ILE A 142 0.45 -15.23 -9.36
CA ILE A 142 -0.99 -15.18 -9.06
C ILE A 142 -1.28 -14.00 -8.11
N GLY A 143 -0.51 -13.82 -7.04
CA GLY A 143 -0.71 -12.70 -6.12
C GLY A 143 -0.51 -11.33 -6.76
N VAL A 144 0.50 -11.17 -7.60
CA VAL A 144 0.70 -9.92 -8.38
C VAL A 144 -0.48 -9.65 -9.29
N LEU A 145 -0.94 -10.66 -10.04
CA LEU A 145 -2.06 -10.50 -10.97
C LEU A 145 -3.38 -10.25 -10.24
N LEU A 146 -3.61 -10.86 -9.07
CA LEU A 146 -4.77 -10.56 -8.24
C LEU A 146 -4.75 -9.11 -7.75
N LEU A 147 -3.58 -8.59 -7.34
CA LEU A 147 -3.43 -7.19 -6.94
C LEU A 147 -3.60 -6.22 -8.12
N TRP A 148 -2.89 -6.46 -9.22
CA TRP A 148 -2.90 -5.62 -10.43
C TRP A 148 -4.28 -5.58 -11.10
N LEU A 149 -4.93 -6.73 -11.27
CA LEU A 149 -6.25 -6.85 -11.91
C LEU A 149 -7.38 -6.67 -10.89
N SER A 150 -7.16 -5.91 -9.82
CA SER A 150 -8.23 -5.46 -8.93
C SER A 150 -8.77 -4.13 -9.44
N PRO A 151 -10.03 -4.03 -9.92
CA PRO A 151 -10.42 -2.92 -10.77
C PRO A 151 -10.22 -1.51 -10.16
N ARG A 152 -10.56 -1.29 -8.89
CA ARG A 152 -10.31 0.01 -8.24
C ARG A 152 -8.82 0.33 -8.12
N ILE A 153 -8.04 -0.62 -7.61
CA ILE A 153 -6.58 -0.47 -7.50
C ILE A 153 -5.93 -0.22 -8.86
N PHE A 154 -6.45 -0.85 -9.91
CA PHE A 154 -5.99 -0.65 -11.29
C PHE A 154 -6.18 0.80 -11.74
N SER A 155 -7.38 1.39 -11.58
CA SER A 155 -7.62 2.78 -11.99
C SER A 155 -6.88 3.79 -11.11
N ASP A 156 -6.94 3.59 -9.79
CA ASP A 156 -6.29 4.50 -8.85
C ASP A 156 -4.76 4.53 -9.07
N ALA A 157 -4.16 3.47 -9.63
CA ALA A 157 -2.73 3.44 -9.98
C ALA A 157 -2.30 4.47 -11.03
N PHE A 158 -3.23 5.20 -11.62
CA PHE A 158 -2.93 6.25 -12.59
C PHE A 158 -3.26 7.65 -12.09
N TYR A 159 -4.34 7.89 -11.34
CA TYR A 159 -4.71 9.26 -10.93
C TYR A 159 -4.64 9.51 -9.41
N ASN A 160 -4.59 8.46 -8.57
CA ASN A 160 -4.59 8.65 -7.12
C ASN A 160 -3.19 8.95 -6.59
N ILE A 161 -2.87 10.25 -6.53
CA ILE A 161 -1.55 10.78 -6.20
C ILE A 161 -1.10 10.54 -4.74
N LYS A 162 -1.98 10.04 -3.87
CA LYS A 162 -1.68 9.90 -2.44
C LYS A 162 -1.80 8.47 -1.94
N ASP A 163 -2.94 7.81 -2.16
CA ASP A 163 -3.20 6.50 -1.58
C ASP A 163 -2.39 5.40 -2.27
N LEU A 164 -2.22 5.45 -3.59
CA LEU A 164 -1.42 4.43 -4.28
C LEU A 164 0.08 4.58 -4.04
N PRO A 165 0.67 5.78 -4.08
CA PRO A 165 2.03 5.95 -3.62
C PRO A 165 2.19 5.44 -2.19
N PHE A 166 1.25 5.77 -1.28
CA PHE A 166 1.30 5.24 0.08
C PHE A 166 1.27 3.70 0.12
N LEU A 167 0.32 3.05 -0.56
CA LEU A 167 0.27 1.58 -0.71
C LEU A 167 1.61 1.03 -1.22
N SER A 168 2.17 1.67 -2.24
CA SER A 168 3.39 1.25 -2.91
C SER A 168 4.58 1.24 -1.95
N TRP A 169 4.77 2.35 -1.21
CA TRP A 169 5.86 2.49 -0.25
C TRP A 169 5.67 1.59 0.99
N ILE A 170 4.42 1.30 1.40
CA ILE A 170 4.12 0.28 2.42
C ILE A 170 4.55 -1.12 1.96
N VAL A 171 4.26 -1.51 0.71
CA VAL A 171 4.68 -2.80 0.14
C VAL A 171 6.20 -2.93 0.07
N ILE A 172 6.89 -1.90 -0.40
CA ILE A 172 8.36 -1.87 -0.47
C ILE A 172 8.95 -1.97 0.94
N SER A 173 8.37 -1.25 1.91
CA SER A 173 8.85 -1.27 3.30
C SER A 173 8.69 -2.67 3.90
N LEU A 174 7.52 -3.29 3.76
CA LEU A 174 7.28 -4.63 4.31
C LEU A 174 8.12 -5.72 3.62
N TYR A 175 8.51 -5.53 2.36
CA TYR A 175 9.54 -6.38 1.75
C TYR A 175 10.87 -6.29 2.52
N PHE A 176 11.38 -5.07 2.79
CA PHE A 176 12.63 -4.92 3.54
C PHE A 176 12.52 -5.40 4.98
N MET A 177 11.36 -5.21 5.63
CA MET A 177 11.08 -5.80 6.95
C MET A 177 11.18 -7.33 6.89
N PHE A 178 10.55 -7.96 5.89
CA PHE A 178 10.63 -9.41 5.71
C PHE A 178 12.07 -9.88 5.49
N ARG A 179 12.85 -9.18 4.66
CA ARG A 179 14.27 -9.48 4.41
C ARG A 179 15.14 -9.31 5.65
N TRP A 180 14.87 -8.30 6.47
CA TRP A 180 15.53 -8.12 7.76
C TRP A 180 15.19 -9.24 8.73
N LEU A 181 13.93 -9.65 8.83
CA LEU A 181 13.52 -10.76 9.70
C LEU A 181 14.14 -12.10 9.26
N GLU A 182 14.22 -12.35 7.95
CA GLU A 182 14.80 -13.57 7.36
C GLU A 182 16.32 -13.64 7.56
N ASN A 183 17.05 -12.57 7.20
CA ASN A 183 18.52 -12.61 7.11
C ASN A 183 19.23 -11.96 8.31
N ARG A 184 18.50 -11.21 9.16
CA ARG A 184 19.02 -10.42 10.29
C ARG A 184 20.13 -9.43 9.93
N LEU A 185 20.24 -9.06 8.66
CA LEU A 185 21.24 -8.10 8.19
C LEU A 185 20.80 -6.65 8.45
N ARG A 186 21.68 -5.85 9.05
CA ARG A 186 21.42 -4.44 9.39
C ARG A 186 21.09 -3.57 8.17
N ARG A 187 21.62 -3.90 6.99
CA ARG A 187 21.27 -3.18 5.74
C ARG A 187 19.77 -3.20 5.43
N TYR A 188 19.08 -4.31 5.70
CA TYR A 188 17.64 -4.41 5.45
C TYR A 188 16.82 -3.67 6.51
N LEU A 189 17.33 -3.59 7.74
CA LEU A 189 16.74 -2.75 8.78
C LEU A 189 16.83 -1.28 8.40
N ILE A 190 18.02 -0.82 7.97
CA ILE A 190 18.24 0.56 7.52
C ILE A 190 17.34 0.88 6.31
N LEU A 191 17.29 0.00 5.31
CA LEU A 191 16.41 0.18 4.15
C LEU A 191 14.93 0.20 4.56
N PHE A 192 14.50 -0.67 5.47
CA PHE A 192 13.16 -0.63 6.04
C PHE A 192 12.87 0.74 6.70
N SER A 193 13.79 1.27 7.49
CA SER A 193 13.63 2.57 8.16
C SER A 193 13.55 3.73 7.18
N ILE A 194 14.41 3.77 6.16
CA ILE A 194 14.39 4.79 5.10
C ILE A 194 13.05 4.76 4.37
N VAL A 195 12.63 3.59 3.89
CA VAL A 195 11.38 3.44 3.11
C VAL A 195 10.15 3.70 3.99
N SER A 196 10.19 3.34 5.28
CA SER A 196 9.12 3.67 6.23
C SER A 196 9.00 5.17 6.47
N ALA A 197 10.11 5.91 6.55
CA ALA A 197 10.08 7.36 6.66
C ALA A 197 9.41 8.03 5.45
N VAL A 198 9.67 7.51 4.23
CA VAL A 198 8.97 7.95 3.02
C VAL A 198 7.47 7.67 3.12
N ALA A 199 7.07 6.46 3.54
CA ALA A 199 5.65 6.14 3.74
C ALA A 199 4.97 7.06 4.78
N ILE A 200 5.66 7.37 5.89
CA ILE A 200 5.19 8.29 6.95
C ILE A 200 5.02 9.71 6.39
N ASN A 201 5.92 10.17 5.53
CA ASN A 201 5.81 11.47 4.89
C ASN A 201 4.55 11.55 4.01
N ILE A 202 4.27 10.52 3.19
CA ILE A 202 3.06 10.50 2.35
C ILE A 202 1.79 10.56 3.22
N ARG A 203 1.71 9.71 4.25
CA ARG A 203 0.61 9.66 5.21
C ARG A 203 1.13 9.28 6.59
N ILE A 204 0.74 10.03 7.62
CA ILE A 204 1.17 9.82 9.01
C ILE A 204 0.85 8.42 9.55
N VAL A 205 -0.21 7.78 9.03
CA VAL A 205 -0.59 6.37 9.32
C VAL A 205 0.53 5.39 8.97
N GLY A 206 1.48 5.76 8.09
CA GLY A 206 2.70 5.00 7.82
C GLY A 206 3.54 4.71 9.07
N GLY A 207 3.35 5.46 10.16
CA GLY A 207 3.97 5.19 11.47
C GLY A 207 3.63 3.82 12.03
N MET A 208 2.53 3.21 11.56
CA MET A 208 2.17 1.83 11.88
C MET A 208 3.23 0.81 11.49
N LEU A 209 4.05 1.08 10.46
CA LEU A 209 5.19 0.22 10.11
C LEU A 209 6.21 0.15 11.26
N ILE A 210 6.52 1.30 11.86
CA ILE A 210 7.43 1.39 13.02
C ILE A 210 6.81 0.65 14.21
N ALA A 211 5.53 0.89 14.50
CA ALA A 211 4.83 0.21 15.59
C ALA A 211 4.81 -1.32 15.41
N VAL A 212 4.56 -1.82 14.20
CA VAL A 212 4.60 -3.25 13.88
C VAL A 212 6.00 -3.83 14.06
N ALA A 213 7.04 -3.15 13.54
CA ALA A 213 8.42 -3.62 13.68
C ALA A 213 8.86 -3.68 15.16
N VAL A 214 8.53 -2.66 15.95
CA VAL A 214 8.78 -2.62 17.40
C VAL A 214 7.97 -3.71 18.11
N GLY A 215 6.70 -3.92 17.76
CA GLY A 215 5.87 -5.00 18.30
C GLY A 215 6.46 -6.39 18.03
N ILE A 216 7.03 -6.61 16.84
CA ILE A 216 7.76 -7.85 16.51
C ILE A 216 9.01 -7.98 17.38
N LEU A 217 9.79 -6.91 17.57
CA LEU A 217 10.97 -6.91 18.44
C LEU A 217 10.63 -7.24 19.90
N ILE A 218 9.58 -6.62 20.45
CA ILE A 218 9.07 -6.91 21.78
C ILE A 218 8.63 -8.38 21.86
N SER A 219 7.93 -8.89 20.85
CA SER A 219 7.54 -10.30 20.82
C SER A 219 8.73 -11.26 20.83
N GLN A 220 9.80 -10.92 20.09
CA GLN A 220 11.05 -11.68 20.06
C GLN A 220 11.79 -11.62 21.40
N LEU A 221 11.75 -10.48 22.09
CA LEU A 221 12.30 -10.30 23.43
C LEU A 221 11.57 -11.18 24.45
N LEU A 222 10.23 -11.12 24.48
CA LEU A 222 9.40 -11.89 25.41
C LEU A 222 9.55 -13.40 25.22
N ARG A 223 9.79 -13.84 23.98
CA ARG A 223 10.07 -15.25 23.65
C ARG A 223 11.53 -15.67 23.89
N LYS A 224 12.38 -14.75 24.36
CA LYS A 224 13.83 -14.96 24.54
C LYS A 224 14.55 -15.37 23.24
N GLU A 225 14.00 -14.99 22.08
CA GLU A 225 14.62 -15.23 20.77
C GLU A 225 15.75 -14.24 20.47
N LYS A 226 15.78 -13.10 21.18
CA LYS A 226 16.80 -12.07 21.04
C LYS A 226 17.22 -11.51 22.40
N LEU A 227 18.48 -11.08 22.47
CA LEU A 227 19.02 -10.36 23.62
C LEU A 227 18.41 -8.94 23.72
N PRO A 228 18.17 -8.42 24.95
CA PRO A 228 17.64 -7.07 25.15
C PRO A 228 18.47 -5.98 24.46
N LYS A 229 19.80 -6.06 24.55
CA LYS A 229 20.73 -5.09 23.92
C LYS A 229 20.55 -5.03 22.40
N THR A 230 20.33 -6.17 21.75
CA THR A 230 20.09 -6.24 20.29
C THR A 230 18.75 -5.61 19.93
N VAL A 231 17.71 -5.90 20.70
CA VAL A 231 16.37 -5.33 20.50
C VAL A 231 16.41 -3.81 20.63
N VAL A 232 17.06 -3.29 21.67
CA VAL A 232 17.24 -1.84 21.85
C VAL A 232 18.03 -1.24 20.70
N ALA A 233 19.15 -1.84 20.30
CA ALA A 233 19.96 -1.32 19.18
C ALA A 233 19.18 -1.27 17.85
N GLU A 234 18.39 -2.30 17.54
CA GLU A 234 17.56 -2.32 16.33
C GLU A 234 16.39 -1.32 16.42
N ALA A 235 15.74 -1.20 17.58
CA ALA A 235 14.68 -0.21 17.78
C ALA A 235 15.22 1.23 17.65
N LEU A 236 16.39 1.52 18.24
CA LEU A 236 17.06 2.81 18.08
C LEU A 236 17.47 3.04 16.62
N THR A 237 17.94 2.02 15.91
CA THR A 237 18.24 2.13 14.47
C THR A 237 16.97 2.50 13.69
N ILE A 238 15.85 1.83 13.96
CA ILE A 238 14.57 2.16 13.33
C ILE A 238 14.19 3.60 13.60
N PHE A 239 14.23 4.01 14.87
CA PHE A 239 13.85 5.35 15.29
C PHE A 239 14.73 6.43 14.65
N PHE A 240 16.05 6.37 14.84
CA PHE A 240 16.95 7.44 14.39
C PHE A 240 17.07 7.50 12.88
N VAL A 241 17.13 6.37 12.17
CA VAL A 241 17.18 6.39 10.70
C VAL A 241 15.87 6.91 10.13
N SER A 242 14.72 6.45 10.64
CA SER A 242 13.43 6.93 10.14
C SER A 242 13.24 8.42 10.44
N ALA A 243 13.61 8.87 11.65
CA ALA A 243 13.54 10.28 12.03
C ALA A 243 14.45 11.15 11.17
N ALA A 244 15.72 10.76 10.97
CA ALA A 244 16.66 11.53 10.16
C ALA A 244 16.17 11.68 8.71
N VAL A 245 15.67 10.58 8.11
CA VAL A 245 15.12 10.61 6.75
C VAL A 245 13.83 11.42 6.69
N TRP A 246 12.92 11.25 7.65
CA TRP A 246 11.67 12.00 7.70
C TRP A 246 11.91 13.50 7.81
N ILE A 247 12.86 13.93 8.66
CA ILE A 247 13.28 15.33 8.76
C ILE A 247 13.85 15.81 7.43
N LEU A 248 14.75 15.05 6.82
CA LEU A 248 15.38 15.41 5.54
C LEU A 248 14.34 15.66 4.44
N ILE A 249 13.32 14.80 4.34
CA ILE A 249 12.31 14.86 3.27
C ILE A 249 11.07 15.70 3.63
N THR A 250 11.02 16.31 4.82
CA THR A 250 9.90 17.14 5.29
C THR A 250 10.40 18.56 5.56
N PRO A 251 10.35 19.47 4.57
CA PRO A 251 10.96 20.80 4.70
C PRO A 251 10.45 21.62 5.88
N LEU A 252 9.17 21.49 6.22
CA LEU A 252 8.57 22.14 7.38
C LEU A 252 9.29 21.75 8.69
N ALA A 253 9.79 20.52 8.79
CA ALA A 253 10.46 19.98 9.98
C ALA A 253 11.89 20.49 10.18
N TRP A 254 12.50 21.18 9.20
CA TRP A 254 13.92 21.58 9.27
C TRP A 254 14.21 22.59 10.38
N LYS A 255 13.25 23.46 10.72
CA LYS A 255 13.41 24.46 11.80
C LYS A 255 13.17 23.87 13.19
N ASN A 256 12.08 23.10 13.34
CA ASN A 256 11.72 22.50 14.63
C ASN A 256 10.99 21.15 14.40
N PRO A 257 11.73 20.04 14.31
CA PRO A 257 11.14 18.76 13.93
C PRO A 257 10.20 18.18 14.99
N ILE A 258 10.45 18.46 16.28
CA ILE A 258 9.62 17.96 17.39
C ILE A 258 8.27 18.66 17.38
N LEU A 259 8.26 20.00 17.25
CA LEU A 259 7.03 20.77 17.17
C LEU A 259 6.19 20.36 15.95
N VAL A 260 6.83 20.24 14.79
CA VAL A 260 6.15 19.87 13.54
C VAL A 260 5.57 18.47 13.60
N LEU A 261 6.27 17.50 14.20
CA LEU A 261 5.72 16.15 14.42
C LEU A 261 4.49 16.19 15.34
N GLY A 262 4.56 16.94 16.44
CA GLY A 262 3.44 17.10 17.38
C GLY A 262 2.22 17.75 16.74
N ASP A 263 2.43 18.83 15.98
CA ASP A 263 1.36 19.53 15.26
C ASP A 263 0.76 18.66 14.15
N THR A 264 1.60 17.94 13.39
CA THR A 264 1.15 17.00 12.35
C THR A 264 0.23 15.93 12.95
N LEU A 265 0.64 15.33 14.08
CA LEU A 265 -0.18 14.33 14.78
C LEU A 265 -1.50 14.92 15.28
N ARG A 266 -1.48 16.14 15.85
CA ARG A 266 -2.69 16.83 16.32
C ARG A 266 -3.64 17.13 15.15
N THR A 267 -3.14 17.70 14.06
CA THR A 267 -3.93 18.04 12.87
C THR A 267 -4.61 16.83 12.26
N PHE A 268 -3.91 15.69 12.12
CA PHE A 268 -4.49 14.49 11.52
C PHE A 268 -5.32 13.65 12.48
N SER A 269 -5.18 13.83 13.81
CA SER A 269 -6.05 13.16 14.79
C SER A 269 -7.44 13.79 14.87
N SER A 270 -7.56 15.09 14.58
CA SER A 270 -8.83 15.82 14.60
C SER A 270 -8.97 16.69 13.35
N TYR A 271 -8.87 16.09 12.16
CA TYR A 271 -8.90 16.83 10.91
C TYR A 271 -10.30 17.42 10.66
N PRO A 272 -10.46 18.76 10.60
CA PRO A 272 -11.77 19.43 10.57
C PRO A 272 -12.34 19.49 9.14
N HIS A 273 -12.39 18.35 8.47
CA HIS A 273 -13.01 18.24 7.15
C HIS A 273 -14.33 17.50 7.27
N TYR A 274 -15.43 18.20 7.01
CA TYR A 274 -16.78 17.68 7.18
C TYR A 274 -17.42 17.48 5.80
N THR A 275 -17.46 16.24 5.35
CA THR A 275 -18.14 15.84 4.10
C THR A 275 -19.30 14.91 4.41
N ARG A 276 -20.25 14.80 3.47
CA ARG A 276 -21.37 13.87 3.58
C ARG A 276 -21.17 12.72 2.59
N GLU A 277 -21.20 11.50 3.11
CA GLU A 277 -21.03 10.27 2.36
C GLU A 277 -22.38 9.60 2.11
N LEU A 278 -22.61 9.17 0.88
CA LEU A 278 -23.75 8.33 0.54
C LEU A 278 -23.47 6.86 0.91
N TYR A 279 -24.26 6.33 1.84
CA TYR A 279 -24.14 4.95 2.34
C TYR A 279 -25.52 4.34 2.59
N PHE A 280 -25.80 3.22 1.91
CA PHE A 280 -27.14 2.59 1.85
C PHE A 280 -28.29 3.58 1.57
N GLY A 281 -28.07 4.52 0.65
CA GLY A 281 -29.09 5.49 0.23
C GLY A 281 -29.32 6.64 1.22
N LYS A 282 -28.59 6.67 2.33
CA LYS A 282 -28.63 7.77 3.31
C LYS A 282 -27.32 8.55 3.27
N ARG A 283 -27.39 9.86 3.49
CA ARG A 283 -26.22 10.73 3.61
C ARG A 283 -25.80 10.82 5.07
N TYR A 284 -24.60 10.34 5.37
CA TYR A 284 -24.00 10.41 6.70
C TYR A 284 -22.90 11.45 6.71
N LEU A 285 -22.73 12.17 7.82
CA LEU A 285 -21.50 12.94 8.02
C LEU A 285 -20.32 11.96 8.14
N ASN A 286 -19.17 12.31 7.57
CA ASN A 286 -17.96 11.48 7.58
C ASN A 286 -17.42 11.13 9.00
N THR A 287 -17.88 11.84 10.04
CA THR A 287 -17.61 11.55 11.46
C THR A 287 -18.67 10.70 12.15
N GLN A 288 -19.81 10.48 11.50
CA GLN A 288 -20.98 9.76 12.03
C GLN A 288 -21.25 8.47 11.24
N LEU A 289 -20.22 7.97 10.55
CA LEU A 289 -20.32 6.73 9.81
C LEU A 289 -20.47 5.55 10.76
N PRO A 290 -21.39 4.62 10.45
CA PRO A 290 -21.61 3.47 11.31
C PRO A 290 -20.43 2.49 11.23
N TRP A 291 -20.15 1.78 12.33
CA TRP A 291 -18.96 0.90 12.47
C TRP A 291 -18.71 -0.06 11.30
N HIS A 292 -19.77 -0.56 10.68
CA HIS A 292 -19.72 -1.48 9.55
C HIS A 292 -19.38 -0.85 8.19
N TYR A 293 -19.23 0.48 8.10
CA TYR A 293 -18.93 1.20 6.86
C TYR A 293 -17.65 0.66 6.19
N LEU A 294 -16.53 0.60 6.91
CA LEU A 294 -15.26 0.10 6.38
C LEU A 294 -15.33 -1.39 5.99
N PRO A 295 -15.77 -2.32 6.87
CA PRO A 295 -15.93 -3.73 6.51
C PRO A 295 -16.79 -3.94 5.25
N ILE A 296 -17.89 -3.19 5.13
CA ILE A 296 -18.78 -3.29 3.97
C ILE A 296 -18.09 -2.74 2.73
N TRP A 297 -17.46 -1.57 2.78
CA TRP A 297 -16.72 -1.01 1.65
C TRP A 297 -15.63 -1.96 1.13
N ILE A 298 -14.83 -2.54 2.02
CA ILE A 298 -13.84 -3.57 1.66
C ILE A 298 -14.55 -4.76 1.01
N GLY A 299 -15.61 -5.25 1.64
CA GLY A 299 -16.35 -6.43 1.20
C GLY A 299 -17.03 -6.28 -0.16
N ILE A 300 -17.61 -5.14 -0.48
CA ILE A 300 -18.37 -4.91 -1.73
C ILE A 300 -17.48 -4.49 -2.92
N THR A 301 -16.27 -3.98 -2.67
CA THR A 301 -15.39 -3.45 -3.72
C THR A 301 -14.15 -4.29 -3.97
N THR A 302 -13.93 -5.35 -3.18
CA THR A 302 -12.88 -6.35 -3.41
C THR A 302 -13.39 -7.43 -4.36
N PRO A 303 -12.60 -7.88 -5.37
CA PRO A 303 -12.95 -9.03 -6.19
C PRO A 303 -13.34 -10.26 -5.37
N VAL A 304 -14.38 -10.96 -5.82
CA VAL A 304 -15.02 -12.09 -5.10
C VAL A 304 -14.00 -13.13 -4.64
N LEU A 305 -13.13 -13.60 -5.55
CA LEU A 305 -12.13 -14.60 -5.22
C LEU A 305 -11.16 -14.12 -4.11
N VAL A 306 -10.76 -12.85 -4.15
CA VAL A 306 -9.83 -12.27 -3.17
C VAL A 306 -10.48 -12.22 -1.79
N ILE A 307 -11.69 -11.66 -1.68
CA ILE A 307 -12.35 -11.51 -0.37
C ILE A 307 -12.70 -12.86 0.25
N PHE A 308 -13.25 -13.81 -0.51
CA PHE A 308 -13.59 -15.14 0.03
C PHE A 308 -12.35 -15.95 0.38
N SER A 309 -11.27 -15.89 -0.41
CA SER A 309 -10.01 -16.57 -0.07
C SER A 309 -9.35 -15.95 1.16
N PHE A 310 -9.41 -14.63 1.31
CA PHE A 310 -8.95 -13.93 2.50
C PHE A 310 -9.73 -14.39 3.75
N LEU A 311 -11.06 -14.37 3.70
CA LEU A 311 -11.90 -14.81 4.81
C LEU A 311 -11.68 -16.29 5.16
N ALA A 312 -11.56 -17.16 4.14
CA ALA A 312 -11.24 -18.57 4.35
C ALA A 312 -9.87 -18.76 5.01
N CYS A 313 -8.86 -17.99 4.61
CA CYS A 313 -7.55 -17.97 5.27
C CYS A 313 -7.67 -17.59 6.74
N LEU A 314 -8.41 -16.52 7.05
CA LEU A 314 -8.58 -16.05 8.42
C LEU A 314 -9.31 -17.08 9.29
N LEU A 315 -10.39 -17.68 8.79
CA LEU A 315 -11.14 -18.72 9.49
C LEU A 315 -10.28 -19.96 9.75
N TRP A 316 -9.43 -20.33 8.81
CA TRP A 316 -8.49 -21.43 8.99
C TRP A 316 -7.44 -21.13 10.07
N GLU A 317 -6.83 -19.94 10.03
CA GLU A 317 -5.81 -19.55 11.00
C GLU A 317 -6.40 -19.39 12.42
N THR A 318 -7.61 -18.85 12.56
CA THR A 318 -8.28 -18.78 13.86
C THR A 318 -8.71 -20.16 14.36
N GLY A 319 -9.31 -21.00 13.50
CA GLY A 319 -9.71 -22.36 13.84
C GLY A 319 -8.53 -23.23 14.28
N THR A 320 -7.39 -23.15 13.57
CA THR A 320 -6.17 -23.86 13.96
C THR A 320 -5.55 -23.33 15.25
N PHE A 321 -5.61 -22.02 15.51
CA PHE A 321 -5.18 -21.44 16.77
C PHE A 321 -6.05 -21.94 17.94
N VAL A 322 -7.37 -21.87 17.80
CA VAL A 322 -8.33 -22.32 18.82
C VAL A 322 -8.18 -23.81 19.10
N TRP A 323 -8.10 -24.64 18.06
CA TRP A 323 -7.91 -26.09 18.21
C TRP A 323 -6.62 -26.44 18.96
N ARG A 324 -5.51 -25.75 18.66
CA ARG A 324 -4.23 -25.96 19.38
C ARG A 324 -4.29 -25.49 20.84
N PHE A 325 -4.98 -24.39 21.09
CA PHE A 325 -5.17 -23.85 22.44
C PHE A 325 -5.90 -24.86 23.32
N PHE A 326 -6.99 -25.46 22.82
CA PHE A 326 -7.78 -26.44 23.58
C PHE A 326 -7.12 -27.82 23.68
N ASN A 327 -6.36 -28.26 22.67
CA ASN A 327 -5.73 -29.59 22.68
C ASN A 327 -4.33 -29.62 23.30
N GLY A 328 -3.84 -28.51 23.86
CA GLY A 328 -2.55 -28.46 24.55
C GLY A 328 -1.34 -28.70 23.65
N ASP A 329 -1.52 -28.59 22.33
CA ASP A 329 -0.47 -28.83 21.34
C ASP A 329 0.61 -27.76 21.47
N LYS A 330 1.75 -28.13 22.07
CA LYS A 330 2.91 -27.24 22.14
C LYS A 330 3.35 -26.90 20.72
N PRO A 331 3.52 -25.62 20.36
CA PRO A 331 3.94 -25.26 19.02
C PRO A 331 5.29 -25.92 18.71
N ARG A 332 5.33 -26.81 17.70
CA ARG A 332 6.59 -27.30 17.14
C ARG A 332 7.42 -26.09 16.69
N ASN A 333 8.50 -25.81 17.44
CA ASN A 333 9.44 -24.72 17.16
C ASN A 333 10.32 -25.10 15.95
N ILE A 334 9.78 -24.94 14.75
CA ILE A 334 10.61 -24.87 13.55
C ILE A 334 10.96 -23.39 13.37
N ALA A 335 12.23 -23.02 13.56
CA ALA A 335 12.70 -21.63 13.58
C ALA A 335 12.24 -20.80 12.35
N GLY A 336 12.20 -21.41 11.15
CA GLY A 336 11.67 -20.78 9.94
C GLY A 336 10.17 -20.46 9.97
N SER A 337 9.38 -21.27 10.70
CA SER A 337 7.94 -21.03 10.88
C SER A 337 7.63 -19.88 11.85
N THR A 338 8.54 -19.60 12.79
CA THR A 338 8.34 -18.56 13.82
C THR A 338 8.50 -17.14 13.27
N ILE A 339 9.45 -16.96 12.34
CA ILE A 339 9.67 -15.68 11.64
C ILE A 339 8.46 -15.34 10.77
N GLN A 340 8.02 -16.30 9.93
CA GLN A 340 6.85 -16.13 9.07
C GLN A 340 5.59 -15.81 9.88
N LYS A 341 5.35 -16.53 10.99
CA LYS A 341 4.21 -16.24 11.87
C LYS A 341 4.29 -14.86 12.53
N SER A 342 5.48 -14.42 12.92
CA SER A 342 5.65 -13.07 13.51
C SER A 342 5.37 -11.99 12.49
N PHE A 343 5.83 -12.19 11.25
CA PHE A 343 5.53 -11.30 10.13
C PHE A 343 4.04 -11.29 9.78
N ASP A 344 3.41 -12.46 9.65
CA ASP A 344 1.98 -12.61 9.35
C ASP A 344 1.12 -11.92 10.43
N ARG A 345 1.48 -12.04 11.72
CA ARG A 345 0.82 -11.30 12.82
C ARG A 345 1.01 -9.80 12.71
N GLY A 346 2.20 -9.34 12.31
CA GLY A 346 2.46 -7.93 12.04
C GLY A 346 1.60 -7.38 10.90
N ILE A 347 1.42 -8.16 9.83
CA ILE A 347 0.52 -7.82 8.73
C ILE A 347 -0.94 -7.75 9.20
N LEU A 348 -1.41 -8.72 9.99
CA LEU A 348 -2.76 -8.69 10.56
C LEU A 348 -2.97 -7.45 11.43
N ALA A 349 -1.98 -7.09 12.25
CA ALA A 349 -1.99 -5.83 13.00
C ALA A 349 -2.10 -4.60 12.08
N LEU A 350 -1.35 -4.59 10.96
CA LEU A 350 -1.42 -3.50 9.98
C LEU A 350 -2.79 -3.39 9.29
N ILE A 351 -3.50 -4.50 9.07
CA ILE A 351 -4.86 -4.49 8.52
C ILE A 351 -5.86 -4.04 9.59
N PHE A 352 -5.88 -4.72 10.74
CA PHE A 352 -6.98 -4.60 11.70
C PHE A 352 -6.84 -3.43 12.66
N ILE A 353 -5.63 -3.05 13.10
CA ILE A 353 -5.49 -1.97 14.07
C ILE A 353 -5.98 -0.63 13.50
N PRO A 354 -5.62 -0.20 12.27
CA PRO A 354 -6.17 1.04 11.71
C PRO A 354 -7.69 1.03 11.57
N ILE A 355 -8.27 -0.11 11.17
CA ILE A 355 -9.73 -0.27 11.03
C ILE A 355 -10.39 -0.16 12.40
N LEU A 356 -9.90 -0.90 13.40
CA LEU A 356 -10.42 -0.87 14.76
C LEU A 356 -10.26 0.50 15.40
N PHE A 357 -9.10 1.14 15.23
CA PHE A 357 -8.86 2.50 15.71
C PHE A 357 -9.92 3.45 15.15
N THR A 358 -10.18 3.39 13.85
CA THR A 358 -11.16 4.28 13.22
C THR A 358 -12.58 4.03 13.71
N ILE A 359 -12.95 2.76 13.91
CA ILE A 359 -14.26 2.39 14.46
C ILE A 359 -14.40 2.87 15.92
N LEU A 360 -13.38 2.68 16.75
CA LEU A 360 -13.42 3.00 18.17
C LEU A 360 -13.38 4.51 18.42
N PHE A 361 -12.54 5.23 17.68
CA PHE A 361 -12.33 6.67 17.84
C PHE A 361 -13.17 7.53 16.90
N HIS A 362 -14.06 6.93 16.10
CA HIS A 362 -14.93 7.62 15.14
C HIS A 362 -14.16 8.58 14.23
N SER A 363 -12.97 8.15 13.77
CA SER A 363 -12.11 9.00 12.96
C SER A 363 -12.78 9.33 11.62
N PRO A 364 -12.68 10.57 11.12
CA PRO A 364 -13.34 10.96 9.87
C PRO A 364 -12.85 10.10 8.69
N ILE A 365 -13.78 9.49 7.94
CA ILE A 365 -13.49 8.78 6.69
C ILE A 365 -14.41 9.27 5.59
N TYR A 366 -13.88 9.45 4.39
CA TYR A 366 -14.63 9.87 3.23
C TYR A 366 -14.11 9.18 1.96
N ASN A 367 -14.90 9.22 0.89
CA ASN A 367 -14.62 8.59 -0.41
C ASN A 367 -14.40 7.08 -0.30
N GLY A 368 -15.28 6.40 0.45
CA GLY A 368 -15.21 4.96 0.69
C GLY A 368 -14.05 4.57 1.61
N TRP A 369 -13.19 3.66 1.15
CA TRP A 369 -12.09 3.13 1.96
C TRP A 369 -10.71 3.38 1.34
N ARG A 370 -10.58 4.36 0.44
CA ARG A 370 -9.32 4.67 -0.27
C ARG A 370 -8.13 4.93 0.67
N HIS A 371 -8.39 5.56 1.81
CA HIS A 371 -7.38 5.80 2.86
C HIS A 371 -6.80 4.52 3.46
N PHE A 372 -7.47 3.38 3.26
CA PHE A 372 -7.09 2.04 3.72
C PHE A 372 -6.58 1.14 2.58
N TYR A 373 -6.38 1.66 1.37
CA TYR A 373 -5.85 0.86 0.26
C TYR A 373 -4.48 0.25 0.57
N PHE A 374 -3.69 0.86 1.46
CA PHE A 374 -2.46 0.26 1.98
C PHE A 374 -2.65 -1.12 2.64
N ALA A 375 -3.85 -1.44 3.12
CA ALA A 375 -4.21 -2.75 3.68
C ALA A 375 -4.47 -3.80 2.59
N TYR A 376 -4.80 -3.37 1.37
CA TYR A 376 -5.27 -4.27 0.31
C TYR A 376 -4.24 -5.30 -0.19
N PRO A 377 -2.95 -4.96 -0.43
CA PRO A 377 -1.94 -5.95 -0.81
C PRO A 377 -1.83 -7.09 0.21
N TRP A 378 -2.19 -6.81 1.47
CA TRP A 378 -2.14 -7.76 2.57
C TRP A 378 -3.39 -8.61 2.67
N ILE A 379 -4.55 -8.08 2.27
CA ILE A 379 -5.75 -8.89 1.99
C ILE A 379 -5.43 -9.89 0.88
N VAL A 380 -4.79 -9.42 -0.22
CA VAL A 380 -4.33 -10.28 -1.31
C VAL A 380 -3.29 -11.29 -0.84
N TYR A 381 -2.34 -10.90 0.02
CA TYR A 381 -1.33 -11.80 0.60
C TYR A 381 -1.94 -13.02 1.30
N PHE A 382 -2.94 -12.81 2.15
CA PHE A 382 -3.64 -13.90 2.85
C PHE A 382 -4.58 -14.68 1.93
N ALA A 383 -5.22 -14.02 0.96
CA ALA A 383 -5.95 -14.73 -0.10
C ALA A 383 -5.04 -15.70 -0.86
N VAL A 384 -3.81 -15.27 -1.18
CA VAL A 384 -2.80 -16.10 -1.85
C VAL A 384 -2.29 -17.22 -0.94
N ASP A 385 -2.15 -17.00 0.37
CA ASP A 385 -1.81 -18.08 1.33
C ASP A 385 -2.85 -19.21 1.29
N TRP A 386 -4.15 -18.86 1.25
CA TRP A 386 -5.21 -19.85 1.10
C TRP A 386 -5.16 -20.58 -0.25
N ILE A 387 -5.00 -19.84 -1.35
CA ILE A 387 -4.86 -20.42 -2.70
C ILE A 387 -3.65 -21.38 -2.76
N ASP A 388 -2.52 -20.99 -2.17
CA ASP A 388 -1.30 -21.79 -2.15
C ASP A 388 -1.51 -23.12 -1.39
N ARG A 389 -2.20 -23.08 -0.24
CA ARG A 389 -2.57 -24.29 0.52
C ARG A 389 -3.44 -25.24 -0.30
N LEU A 390 -4.50 -24.72 -0.93
CA LEU A 390 -5.39 -25.51 -1.78
C LEU A 390 -4.66 -26.08 -3.01
N SER A 391 -3.71 -25.33 -3.58
CA SER A 391 -2.90 -25.78 -4.72
C SER A 391 -1.99 -26.97 -4.38
N LYS A 392 -1.71 -27.19 -3.09
CA LYS A 392 -0.91 -28.29 -2.55
C LYS A 392 -1.78 -29.44 -1.98
N SER A 393 -3.10 -29.37 -2.14
CA SER A 393 -4.01 -30.42 -1.68
C SER A 393 -3.67 -31.78 -2.29
N ARG A 394 -3.83 -32.86 -1.50
CA ARG A 394 -3.67 -34.25 -1.96
C ARG A 394 -4.69 -34.64 -3.04
N PHE A 395 -5.82 -33.96 -3.08
CA PHE A 395 -6.89 -34.24 -4.02
C PHE A 395 -6.70 -33.42 -5.31
N SER A 396 -6.56 -34.12 -6.45
CA SER A 396 -6.39 -33.48 -7.77
C SER A 396 -7.54 -32.55 -8.13
N PHE A 397 -8.79 -32.92 -7.81
CA PHE A 397 -9.96 -32.09 -8.12
C PHE A 397 -9.93 -30.74 -7.39
N VAL A 398 -9.45 -30.69 -6.14
CA VAL A 398 -9.32 -29.42 -5.38
C VAL A 398 -8.31 -28.50 -6.06
N ARG A 399 -7.17 -29.06 -6.49
CA ARG A 399 -6.14 -28.32 -7.21
C ARG A 399 -6.66 -27.78 -8.54
N ALA A 400 -7.37 -28.62 -9.30
CA ALA A 400 -7.99 -28.19 -10.56
C ALA A 400 -9.02 -27.09 -10.31
N ALA A 401 -9.91 -27.26 -9.33
CA ALA A 401 -10.94 -26.29 -8.98
C ALA A 401 -10.34 -24.93 -8.61
N ILE A 402 -9.34 -24.87 -7.73
CA ILE A 402 -8.76 -23.59 -7.33
C ILE A 402 -8.03 -22.89 -8.49
N PHE A 403 -7.31 -23.62 -9.34
CA PHE A 403 -6.68 -23.00 -10.52
C PHE A 403 -7.71 -22.51 -11.54
N SER A 404 -8.80 -23.26 -11.75
CA SER A 404 -9.90 -22.81 -12.59
C SER A 404 -10.57 -21.57 -12.03
N LEU A 405 -10.83 -21.50 -10.72
CA LEU A 405 -11.40 -20.31 -10.07
C LEU A 405 -10.47 -19.09 -10.17
N VAL A 406 -9.16 -19.28 -9.97
CA VAL A 406 -8.16 -18.22 -10.19
C VAL A 406 -8.19 -17.75 -11.64
N GLY A 407 -8.13 -18.67 -12.61
CA GLY A 407 -8.18 -18.33 -14.03
C GLY A 407 -9.44 -17.55 -14.40
N MET A 408 -10.61 -18.05 -13.98
CA MET A 408 -11.90 -17.38 -14.18
C MET A 408 -11.93 -15.99 -13.57
N SER A 409 -11.45 -15.83 -12.32
CA SER A 409 -11.43 -14.52 -11.66
C SER A 409 -10.51 -13.52 -12.36
N LEU A 410 -9.33 -13.95 -12.81
CA LEU A 410 -8.40 -13.06 -13.52
C LEU A 410 -8.96 -12.64 -14.89
N ILE A 411 -9.52 -13.58 -15.66
CA ILE A 411 -10.16 -13.30 -16.94
C ILE A 411 -11.37 -12.38 -16.74
N TYR A 412 -12.20 -12.66 -15.74
CA TYR A 412 -13.36 -11.85 -15.41
C TYR A 412 -12.97 -10.42 -15.08
N ASN A 413 -12.02 -10.22 -14.15
CA ASN A 413 -11.60 -8.88 -13.75
C ASN A 413 -10.91 -8.14 -14.90
N ALA A 414 -10.05 -8.79 -15.68
CA ALA A 414 -9.44 -8.18 -16.86
C ALA A 414 -10.49 -7.74 -17.88
N SER A 415 -11.47 -8.61 -18.17
CA SER A 415 -12.59 -8.28 -19.07
C SER A 415 -13.47 -7.15 -18.53
N TRP A 416 -13.61 -7.05 -17.20
CA TRP A 416 -14.32 -5.95 -16.56
C TRP A 416 -13.53 -4.64 -16.69
N ILE A 417 -12.23 -4.66 -16.39
CA ILE A 417 -11.32 -3.51 -16.53
C ILE A 417 -11.37 -2.97 -17.95
N ILE A 418 -11.25 -3.82 -18.97
CA ILE A 418 -11.27 -3.41 -20.39
C ILE A 418 -12.62 -2.77 -20.76
N ARG A 419 -13.73 -3.33 -20.31
CA ARG A 419 -15.08 -2.82 -20.66
C ARG A 419 -15.43 -1.48 -20.01
N VAL A 420 -14.88 -1.21 -18.83
CA VAL A 420 -15.25 -0.04 -18.01
C VAL A 420 -14.19 1.06 -18.07
N HIS A 421 -13.05 0.82 -18.71
CA HIS A 421 -11.97 1.80 -18.84
C HIS A 421 -12.41 3.15 -19.37
N PRO A 422 -12.00 4.29 -18.75
CA PRO A 422 -11.10 4.45 -17.59
C PRO A 422 -11.81 4.55 -16.21
N TYR A 423 -13.06 4.10 -16.11
CA TYR A 423 -13.92 4.32 -14.93
C TYR A 423 -13.88 3.18 -13.92
N GLN A 424 -12.77 2.43 -13.78
CA GLN A 424 -12.76 1.22 -12.95
C GLN A 424 -12.98 1.48 -11.44
N PHE A 425 -12.82 2.73 -11.00
CA PHE A 425 -13.10 3.17 -9.64
C PHE A 425 -14.56 2.95 -9.21
N ILE A 426 -15.50 2.86 -10.16
CA ILE A 426 -16.92 2.58 -9.86
C ILE A 426 -17.20 1.10 -9.55
N TYR A 427 -16.17 0.24 -9.52
CA TYR A 427 -16.33 -1.20 -9.36
C TYR A 427 -17.04 -1.58 -8.06
N PHE A 428 -17.97 -2.52 -8.17
CA PHE A 428 -18.54 -3.31 -7.07
C PHE A 428 -18.58 -4.76 -7.52
N ASN A 429 -18.22 -5.67 -6.63
CA ASN A 429 -18.20 -7.09 -6.93
C ASN A 429 -19.60 -7.66 -7.16
N GLU A 430 -19.66 -8.83 -7.76
CA GLU A 430 -20.86 -9.41 -8.39
C GLU A 430 -21.88 -9.89 -7.35
N VAL A 431 -21.43 -10.15 -6.12
CA VAL A 431 -22.25 -10.69 -5.03
C VAL A 431 -23.29 -9.67 -4.58
N PHE A 432 -22.98 -8.38 -4.65
CA PHE A 432 -23.89 -7.34 -4.17
C PHE A 432 -24.88 -6.89 -5.27
N PRO A 433 -26.20 -6.95 -5.02
CA PRO A 433 -27.25 -6.53 -5.97
C PRO A 433 -27.07 -5.10 -6.51
N ARG A 434 -27.41 -4.88 -7.78
CA ARG A 434 -27.23 -3.59 -8.48
C ARG A 434 -27.98 -2.43 -7.83
N ASN A 435 -29.19 -2.68 -7.32
CA ASN A 435 -30.02 -1.70 -6.61
C ASN A 435 -29.41 -1.22 -5.30
N ILE A 436 -28.55 -2.03 -4.65
CA ILE A 436 -27.83 -1.61 -3.45
C ILE A 436 -26.67 -0.70 -3.81
N ARG A 437 -25.99 -0.95 -4.94
CA ARG A 437 -24.82 -0.17 -5.41
C ARG A 437 -25.14 1.29 -5.71
N THR A 438 -26.39 1.63 -6.04
CA THR A 438 -26.81 3.03 -6.25
C THR A 438 -26.92 3.81 -4.94
N GLY A 439 -26.98 3.12 -3.80
CA GLY A 439 -26.99 3.73 -2.48
C GLY A 439 -25.59 4.03 -1.91
N PHE A 440 -24.53 3.95 -2.71
CA PHE A 440 -23.15 4.22 -2.31
C PHE A 440 -22.56 5.34 -3.17
N GLU A 441 -21.69 6.14 -2.57
CA GLU A 441 -20.82 7.09 -3.28
C GLU A 441 -20.07 6.37 -4.41
N LYS A 442 -19.94 6.98 -5.59
CA LYS A 442 -19.14 6.42 -6.69
C LYS A 442 -18.09 7.38 -7.21
N ASP A 443 -18.12 8.62 -6.72
CA ASP A 443 -17.36 9.71 -7.27
C ASP A 443 -16.10 9.98 -6.46
N TYR A 444 -15.09 10.48 -7.15
CA TYR A 444 -13.84 10.98 -6.59
C TYR A 444 -13.34 12.16 -7.42
#